data_AF-A0A7W0VYK9-F1
#
_entry.id   AF-A0A7W0VYK9-F1
#
_cell.length_a   1.000
_cell.length_b   1.000
_cell.length_c   1.000
_cell.angle_alpha   90.00
_cell.angle_beta   90.00
_cell.angle_gamma   90.00
#
_symmetry.space_group_name_H-M   'P 1'
#
loop_
_entity.id
_entity.type
_entity.pdbx_description
1 polymer ?
#
loop_
_entity_poly.entity_id
_entity_poly.type
_entity_poly.pdbx_seq_one_letter_code
_entity_poly.pdbx_strand_id
1 'polypeptide(L)'
;MHALRGVVALYYLAGCDAVFGLQRNDGASDASADDASAVPACPAVGTDLVFSTSLRLERTGCSELTGSTAGHVAALCNGQIHSGPELALMLPQEVLKGTMTDHFDVPRMAPDGDTLYVRHWTNATVHSRILEFAATASNVWSATHDVWEANRLDTSARFGTPAPVGIAGNHRMFVRNFSTLAEIEFDVAGTGSMVASYTAQDLGVDTVTLAPNLTADGLRIIFGGVGTQTPSGVYIAERETVVERFGPAKLISGVPYVFDPWLDPRCTRLYLSLQNTVYSLERQ
;
A
#
# COMPACT_ATOMS: atom_id res chain seq x y z
N MET A 1 53.70 38.83 -4.56
CA MET A 1 52.22 38.81 -4.54
C MET A 1 51.76 37.57 -5.30
N HIS A 2 51.42 36.50 -4.59
CA HIS A 2 50.97 35.24 -5.18
C HIS A 2 49.45 35.22 -5.28
N ALA A 3 48.93 35.11 -6.51
CA ALA A 3 47.52 34.98 -6.79
C ALA A 3 47.10 33.51 -6.64
N LEU A 4 46.22 33.24 -5.67
CA LEU A 4 45.56 31.95 -5.45
C LEU A 4 44.61 31.69 -6.63
N ARG A 5 44.89 30.65 -7.44
CA ARG A 5 43.96 30.15 -8.45
C ARG A 5 42.99 29.17 -7.78
N GLY A 6 41.72 29.55 -7.72
CA GLY A 6 40.63 28.69 -7.25
C GLY A 6 40.37 27.55 -8.24
N VAL A 7 40.38 26.33 -7.73
CA VAL A 7 39.93 25.12 -8.45
C VAL A 7 38.43 24.99 -8.17
N VAL A 8 37.62 25.33 -9.17
CA VAL A 8 36.19 25.01 -9.18
C VAL A 8 36.06 23.53 -9.54
N ALA A 9 35.77 22.70 -8.55
CA ALA A 9 35.45 21.30 -8.75
C ALA A 9 34.02 21.19 -9.31
N LEU A 10 33.92 20.97 -10.63
CA LEU A 10 32.70 20.50 -11.29
C LEU A 10 32.43 19.06 -10.82
N TYR A 11 31.49 18.88 -9.89
CA TYR A 11 30.91 17.57 -9.63
C TYR A 11 29.94 17.24 -10.76
N TYR A 12 30.40 16.36 -11.65
CA TYR A 12 29.62 15.75 -12.71
C TYR A 12 28.40 15.02 -12.12
N LEU A 13 27.22 15.37 -12.63
CA LEU A 13 25.98 14.61 -12.52
C LEU A 13 26.16 13.26 -13.22
N ALA A 14 26.74 12.28 -12.54
CA ALA A 14 26.59 10.89 -12.92
C ALA A 14 25.21 10.43 -12.41
N GLY A 15 24.28 10.19 -13.34
CA GLY A 15 22.94 9.70 -13.04
C GLY A 15 22.98 8.41 -12.20
N CYS A 16 22.18 8.38 -11.14
CA CYS A 16 22.07 7.24 -10.21
C CYS A 16 21.50 5.97 -10.85
N ASP A 17 21.05 6.02 -12.11
CA ASP A 17 20.37 4.92 -12.78
C ASP A 17 21.28 3.72 -13.10
N ALA A 18 22.61 3.91 -13.14
CA ALA A 18 23.56 2.84 -13.46
C ALA A 18 23.96 1.95 -12.28
N VAL A 19 23.68 2.33 -11.03
CA VAL A 19 24.06 1.54 -9.85
C VAL A 19 23.06 0.41 -9.56
N PHE A 20 21.83 0.50 -10.09
CA PHE A 20 20.74 -0.42 -9.73
C PHE A 20 20.31 -1.41 -10.83
N GLY A 21 21.01 -1.46 -11.97
CA GLY A 21 20.74 -2.49 -13.00
C GLY A 21 19.29 -2.50 -13.51
N LEU A 22 18.63 -1.35 -13.57
CA LEU A 22 17.24 -1.23 -14.01
C LEU A 22 17.14 -1.54 -15.52
N GLN A 23 16.52 -2.68 -15.87
CA GLN A 23 16.17 -2.99 -17.27
C GLN A 23 14.86 -2.30 -17.64
N ARG A 24 14.85 -1.57 -18.76
CA ARG A 24 13.65 -0.94 -19.33
C ARG A 24 12.93 -2.00 -20.19
N ASN A 25 11.73 -2.40 -19.79
CA ASN A 25 10.92 -3.38 -20.50
C ASN A 25 9.92 -2.68 -21.43
N ASP A 26 10.36 -2.32 -22.63
CA ASP A 26 9.53 -1.66 -23.65
C ASP A 26 8.69 -2.65 -24.50
N GLY A 27 8.38 -3.84 -23.97
CA GLY A 27 7.95 -5.00 -24.79
C GLY A 27 6.69 -5.76 -24.36
N ALA A 28 5.77 -5.17 -23.58
CA ALA A 28 4.51 -5.86 -23.26
C ALA A 28 3.48 -5.64 -24.39
N SER A 29 3.20 -6.69 -25.16
CA SER A 29 2.13 -6.73 -26.16
C SER A 29 0.76 -6.80 -25.49
N ASP A 30 -0.19 -6.01 -25.97
CA ASP A 30 -1.60 -6.01 -25.54
C ASP A 30 -2.22 -7.41 -25.70
N ALA A 31 -2.48 -8.09 -24.60
CA ALA A 31 -3.20 -9.37 -24.58
C ALA A 31 -4.70 -9.13 -24.86
N SER A 32 -5.29 -9.92 -25.77
CA SER A 32 -6.70 -9.85 -26.15
C SER A 32 -7.64 -10.20 -24.98
N ALA A 33 -8.74 -9.45 -24.86
CA ALA A 33 -9.68 -9.47 -23.73
C ALA A 33 -10.62 -10.70 -23.61
N ASP A 34 -10.46 -11.73 -24.45
CA ASP A 34 -11.47 -12.80 -24.59
C ASP A 34 -11.18 -14.09 -23.78
N ASP A 35 -10.05 -14.18 -23.07
CA ASP A 35 -9.78 -15.29 -22.14
C ASP A 35 -9.94 -14.81 -20.69
N ALA A 36 -11.19 -14.66 -20.24
CA ALA A 36 -11.52 -14.46 -18.82
C ALA A 36 -11.31 -15.76 -18.01
N SER A 37 -10.13 -16.37 -18.14
CA SER A 37 -9.63 -17.33 -17.15
C SER A 37 -9.68 -16.64 -15.80
N ALA A 38 -10.29 -17.29 -14.80
CA ALA A 38 -10.40 -16.77 -13.46
C ALA A 38 -9.03 -16.19 -13.05
N VAL A 39 -9.01 -14.88 -12.76
CA VAL A 39 -7.77 -14.16 -12.44
C VAL A 39 -7.04 -14.99 -11.37
N PRO A 40 -5.78 -15.42 -11.61
CA PRO A 40 -5.10 -16.30 -10.69
C PRO A 40 -5.10 -15.68 -9.29
N ALA A 41 -5.72 -16.37 -8.34
CA ALA A 41 -5.68 -15.96 -6.94
C ALA A 41 -4.24 -16.02 -6.43
N CYS A 42 -3.97 -15.33 -5.31
CA CYS A 42 -2.77 -15.57 -4.54
C CYS A 42 -2.56 -17.08 -4.30
N PRO A 43 -1.30 -17.57 -4.21
CA PRO A 43 -1.02 -18.97 -3.87
C PRO A 43 -1.76 -19.42 -2.61
N ALA A 44 -1.87 -20.74 -2.39
CA ALA A 44 -2.47 -21.25 -1.16
C ALA A 44 -1.70 -20.80 0.09
N VAL A 45 -2.40 -20.59 1.21
CA VAL A 45 -1.79 -20.26 2.51
C VAL A 45 -0.72 -21.29 2.86
N GLY A 46 0.41 -20.83 3.40
CA GLY A 46 1.58 -21.66 3.69
C GLY A 46 2.55 -21.81 2.52
N THR A 47 2.20 -21.36 1.31
CA THR A 47 3.15 -21.30 0.19
C THR A 47 4.15 -20.17 0.43
N ASP A 48 5.44 -20.50 0.43
CA ASP A 48 6.48 -19.47 0.54
C ASP A 48 6.47 -18.56 -0.69
N LEU A 49 6.31 -17.26 -0.46
CA LEU A 49 6.41 -16.24 -1.51
C LEU A 49 7.87 -15.81 -1.64
N VAL A 50 8.50 -16.18 -2.75
CA VAL A 50 9.87 -15.79 -3.10
C VAL A 50 9.82 -14.75 -4.21
N PHE A 51 10.43 -13.60 -3.98
CA PHE A 51 10.50 -12.52 -4.96
C PHE A 51 11.91 -12.37 -5.51
N SER A 52 12.01 -11.85 -6.73
CA SER A 52 13.29 -11.42 -7.29
C SER A 52 13.94 -10.38 -6.39
N THR A 53 15.26 -10.22 -6.51
CA THR A 53 16.00 -9.11 -5.90
C THR A 53 16.16 -7.92 -6.86
N SER A 54 15.68 -8.06 -8.09
CA SER A 54 15.76 -7.04 -9.14
C SER A 54 14.55 -6.12 -9.03
N LEU A 55 14.79 -4.89 -8.56
CA LEU A 55 13.79 -3.84 -8.53
C LEU A 55 13.41 -3.41 -9.94
N ARG A 56 12.12 -3.42 -10.26
CA ARG A 56 11.57 -2.80 -11.45
C ARG A 56 11.04 -1.42 -11.07
N LEU A 57 11.48 -0.39 -11.78
CA LEU A 57 10.92 0.95 -11.62
C LEU A 57 9.49 0.98 -12.16
N GLU A 58 8.54 1.34 -11.31
CA GLU A 58 7.14 1.48 -11.71
C GLU A 58 6.79 2.96 -11.92
N ARG A 59 7.04 3.80 -10.91
CA ARG A 59 6.60 5.22 -10.94
C ARG A 59 7.53 6.11 -10.13
N THR A 60 7.93 7.25 -10.70
CA THR A 60 8.72 8.27 -10.00
C THR A 60 7.82 9.35 -9.40
N GLY A 61 8.26 9.95 -8.29
CA GLY A 61 7.50 10.98 -7.57
C GLY A 61 6.25 10.46 -6.87
N CYS A 62 6.12 9.15 -6.66
CA CYS A 62 4.97 8.50 -6.05
C CYS A 62 5.38 7.59 -4.88
N SER A 63 4.46 7.38 -3.94
CA SER A 63 4.56 6.40 -2.86
C SER A 63 3.20 5.78 -2.55
N GLU A 64 3.18 4.79 -1.64
CA GLU A 64 1.95 4.20 -1.10
C GLU A 64 1.01 3.65 -2.18
N LEU A 65 1.58 3.05 -3.22
CA LEU A 65 0.81 2.47 -4.32
C LEU A 65 0.03 1.24 -3.85
N THR A 66 -1.26 1.23 -4.15
CA THR A 66 -2.15 0.09 -3.98
C THR A 66 -3.01 -0.08 -5.22
N GLY A 67 -3.61 -1.26 -5.39
CA GLY A 67 -4.45 -1.56 -6.53
C GLY A 67 -5.53 -2.60 -6.26
N SER A 68 -6.35 -2.83 -7.28
CA SER A 68 -7.54 -3.65 -7.23
C SER A 68 -7.44 -4.88 -8.13
N THR A 69 -8.35 -5.83 -7.92
CA THR A 69 -8.49 -7.00 -8.81
C THR A 69 -8.99 -6.61 -10.20
N ALA A 70 -9.65 -5.44 -10.32
CA ALA A 70 -10.11 -4.85 -11.57
C ALA A 70 -9.00 -4.11 -12.35
N GLY A 71 -7.76 -4.12 -11.85
CA GLY A 71 -6.62 -3.46 -12.52
C GLY A 71 -6.64 -1.94 -12.41
N HIS A 72 -7.28 -1.39 -11.37
CA HIS A 72 -7.14 0.01 -10.99
C HIS A 72 -6.08 0.16 -9.90
N VAL A 73 -5.37 1.27 -9.90
CA VAL A 73 -4.36 1.63 -8.91
C VAL A 73 -4.59 3.03 -8.37
N ALA A 74 -4.14 3.27 -7.14
CA ALA A 74 -4.01 4.59 -6.58
C ALA A 74 -2.68 4.73 -5.84
N ALA A 75 -2.11 5.93 -5.84
CA ALA A 75 -0.86 6.25 -5.16
C ALA A 75 -0.83 7.73 -4.74
N LEU A 76 0.03 8.07 -3.78
CA LEU A 76 0.33 9.44 -3.42
C LEU A 76 1.50 9.93 -4.27
N CYS A 77 1.25 10.81 -5.24
CA CYS A 77 2.26 11.37 -6.13
C CYS A 77 2.44 12.87 -5.92
N ASN A 78 3.66 13.32 -5.62
CA ASN A 78 3.99 14.73 -5.35
C ASN A 78 3.04 15.42 -4.35
N GLY A 79 2.59 14.67 -3.34
CA GLY A 79 1.65 15.16 -2.32
C GLY A 79 0.18 15.22 -2.77
N GLN A 80 -0.17 14.66 -3.93
CA GLN A 80 -1.54 14.55 -4.43
C GLN A 80 -1.90 13.09 -4.67
N ILE A 81 -3.16 12.73 -4.48
CA ILE A 81 -3.63 11.37 -4.79
C ILE A 81 -3.85 11.27 -6.29
N HIS A 82 -3.22 10.27 -6.90
CA HIS A 82 -3.40 9.90 -8.29
C HIS A 82 -4.06 8.53 -8.35
N SER A 83 -4.91 8.31 -9.35
CA SER A 83 -5.50 7.01 -9.62
C SER A 83 -5.70 6.79 -11.11
N GLY A 84 -5.88 5.52 -11.50
CA GLY A 84 -6.16 5.13 -12.87
C GLY A 84 -5.89 3.63 -13.10
N PRO A 85 -5.94 3.16 -14.35
CA PRO A 85 -5.59 1.78 -14.66
C PRO A 85 -4.12 1.46 -14.36
N GLU A 86 -3.82 0.22 -13.92
CA GLU A 86 -2.50 -0.26 -13.50
C GLU A 86 -1.42 -0.01 -14.56
N LEU A 87 -1.74 -0.33 -15.81
CA LEU A 87 -0.83 -0.24 -16.96
C LEU A 87 -0.82 1.15 -17.63
N ALA A 88 -1.63 2.09 -17.15
CA ALA A 88 -1.77 3.41 -17.73
C ALA A 88 -1.11 4.50 -16.88
N LEU A 89 -1.08 5.70 -17.46
CA LEU A 89 -0.75 6.92 -16.73
C LEU A 89 -1.82 7.16 -15.66
N MET A 90 -1.43 7.25 -14.39
CA MET A 90 -2.34 7.69 -13.34
C MET A 90 -2.53 9.20 -13.44
N LEU A 91 -3.78 9.64 -13.34
CA LEU A 91 -4.13 11.05 -13.40
C LEU A 91 -4.35 11.60 -11.98
N PRO A 92 -3.98 12.86 -11.73
CA PRO A 92 -4.27 13.52 -10.45
C PRO A 92 -5.78 13.57 -10.22
N GLN A 93 -6.22 13.31 -8.99
CA GLN A 93 -7.62 13.33 -8.62
C GLN A 93 -7.99 14.70 -8.02
N GLU A 94 -8.67 15.53 -8.81
CA GLU A 94 -9.00 16.92 -8.46
C GLU A 94 -9.80 17.04 -7.14
N VAL A 95 -10.70 16.10 -6.86
CA VAL A 95 -11.53 16.10 -5.64
C VAL A 95 -10.70 15.82 -4.38
N LEU A 96 -9.49 15.28 -4.54
CA LEU A 96 -8.56 14.94 -3.46
C LEU A 96 -7.44 15.98 -3.31
N LYS A 97 -7.61 17.17 -3.88
CA LYS A 97 -6.74 18.32 -3.58
C LYS A 97 -7.17 18.92 -2.25
N GLY A 98 -6.41 18.59 -1.21
CA GLY A 98 -6.52 19.22 0.10
C GLY A 98 -6.54 20.75 -0.01
N THR A 99 -7.28 21.39 0.89
CA THR A 99 -7.07 22.82 1.16
C THR A 99 -5.80 22.99 1.99
N MET A 100 -5.36 24.23 2.28
CA MET A 100 -4.25 24.45 3.23
C MET A 100 -4.51 23.87 4.63
N THR A 101 -5.78 23.57 4.95
CA THR A 101 -6.20 23.04 6.25
C THR A 101 -6.52 21.55 6.22
N ASP A 102 -6.82 20.98 5.05
CA ASP A 102 -7.23 19.60 4.87
C ASP A 102 -6.12 18.81 4.18
N HIS A 103 -5.71 17.72 4.79
CA HIS A 103 -4.65 16.86 4.28
C HIS A 103 -5.22 15.51 3.92
N PHE A 104 -4.91 15.06 2.71
CA PHE A 104 -5.28 13.74 2.19
C PHE A 104 -4.01 12.94 1.89
N ASP A 105 -3.86 11.77 2.51
CA ASP A 105 -2.75 10.85 2.24
C ASP A 105 -3.18 9.40 2.46
N VAL A 106 -2.27 8.44 2.24
CA VAL A 106 -2.54 7.00 2.42
C VAL A 106 -3.70 6.50 1.54
N PRO A 107 -3.67 6.70 0.21
CA PRO A 107 -4.68 6.10 -0.64
C PRO A 107 -4.60 4.57 -0.55
N ARG A 108 -5.73 3.92 -0.31
CA ARG A 108 -5.90 2.47 -0.31
C ARG A 108 -7.04 2.10 -1.23
N MET A 109 -6.70 1.58 -2.40
CA MET A 109 -7.67 1.08 -3.37
C MET A 109 -8.32 -0.20 -2.84
N ALA A 110 -9.65 -0.28 -2.88
CA ALA A 110 -10.36 -1.49 -2.55
C ALA A 110 -10.22 -2.55 -3.65
N PRO A 111 -10.43 -3.85 -3.35
CA PRO A 111 -10.27 -4.90 -4.36
C PRO A 111 -11.23 -4.79 -5.55
N ASP A 112 -12.37 -4.11 -5.42
CA ASP A 112 -13.31 -3.86 -6.51
C ASP A 112 -12.81 -2.85 -7.55
N GLY A 113 -11.90 -1.93 -7.18
CA GLY A 113 -11.36 -0.89 -8.06
C GLY A 113 -12.20 0.37 -8.18
N ASP A 114 -13.36 0.40 -7.54
CA ASP A 114 -14.31 1.52 -7.59
C ASP A 114 -14.44 2.23 -6.23
N THR A 115 -13.82 1.69 -5.19
CA THR A 115 -13.74 2.30 -3.86
C THR A 115 -12.31 2.64 -3.48
N LEU A 116 -12.09 3.86 -2.97
CA LEU A 116 -10.82 4.36 -2.50
C LEU A 116 -10.96 4.85 -1.07
N TYR A 117 -10.12 4.35 -0.17
CA TYR A 117 -10.05 4.83 1.21
C TYR A 117 -8.87 5.78 1.35
N VAL A 118 -9.11 6.92 1.99
CA VAL A 118 -8.10 7.99 2.12
C VAL A 118 -8.08 8.49 3.55
N ARG A 119 -6.87 8.69 4.09
CA ARG A 119 -6.73 9.35 5.38
C ARG A 119 -6.97 10.83 5.19
N HIS A 120 -7.92 11.36 5.94
CA HIS A 120 -8.18 12.79 6.01
C HIS A 120 -7.87 13.30 7.41
N TRP A 121 -7.10 14.37 7.51
CA TRP A 121 -6.86 15.05 8.77
C TRP A 121 -6.76 16.55 8.58
N THR A 122 -7.06 17.32 9.61
CA THR A 122 -6.98 18.78 9.56
C THR A 122 -6.03 19.33 10.60
N ASN A 123 -5.34 20.42 10.27
CA ASN A 123 -4.45 21.12 11.21
C ASN A 123 -5.20 21.60 12.47
N ALA A 124 -6.51 21.86 12.34
CA ALA A 124 -7.33 22.38 13.43
C ALA A 124 -7.75 21.32 14.45
N THR A 125 -8.01 20.09 14.00
CA THR A 125 -8.55 19.03 14.87
C THR A 125 -7.49 18.06 15.36
N VAL A 126 -6.36 17.92 14.64
CA VAL A 126 -5.30 16.92 14.95
C VAL A 126 -5.87 15.50 15.06
N HIS A 127 -7.04 15.27 14.47
CA HIS A 127 -7.68 13.96 14.40
C HIS A 127 -7.65 13.54 12.94
N SER A 128 -7.17 12.33 12.70
CA SER A 128 -7.35 11.69 11.41
C SER A 128 -8.62 10.85 11.41
N ARG A 129 -9.22 10.75 10.22
CA ARG A 129 -10.34 9.87 9.90
C ARG A 129 -10.05 9.17 8.58
N ILE A 130 -10.74 8.07 8.35
CA ILE A 130 -10.70 7.35 7.09
C ILE A 130 -11.94 7.77 6.31
N LEU A 131 -11.76 8.33 5.13
CA LEU A 131 -12.85 8.66 4.23
C LEU A 131 -12.91 7.62 3.12
N GLU A 132 -14.12 7.15 2.85
CA GLU A 132 -14.40 6.38 1.65
C GLU A 132 -14.75 7.33 0.50
N PHE A 133 -14.21 7.03 -0.67
CA PHE A 133 -14.54 7.66 -1.94
C PHE A 133 -15.02 6.60 -2.91
N ALA A 134 -16.10 6.87 -3.62
CA ALA A 134 -16.58 6.03 -4.72
C ALA A 134 -16.25 6.67 -6.06
N ALA A 135 -15.83 5.85 -7.03
CA ALA A 135 -15.65 6.26 -8.41
C ALA A 135 -17.02 6.44 -9.07
N THR A 136 -17.20 7.57 -9.76
CA THR A 136 -18.34 7.77 -10.66
C THR A 136 -17.99 7.31 -12.07
N ALA A 137 -18.99 7.20 -12.96
CA ALA A 137 -18.80 6.81 -14.36
C ALA A 137 -17.78 7.68 -15.14
N SER A 138 -17.45 8.88 -14.65
CA SER A 138 -16.44 9.78 -15.23
C SER A 138 -15.09 9.74 -14.50
N ASN A 139 -14.81 8.71 -13.68
CA ASN A 139 -13.64 8.64 -12.78
C ASN A 139 -13.52 9.85 -11.84
N VAL A 140 -14.64 10.49 -11.51
CA VAL A 140 -14.67 11.52 -10.47
C VAL A 140 -14.95 10.81 -9.15
N TRP A 141 -14.06 10.97 -8.19
CA TRP A 141 -14.21 10.44 -6.84
C TRP A 141 -15.08 11.38 -5.99
N SER A 142 -16.04 10.83 -5.27
CA SER A 142 -16.83 11.60 -4.29
C SER A 142 -16.78 10.93 -2.93
N ALA A 143 -16.52 11.72 -1.89
CA ALA A 143 -16.56 11.23 -0.51
C ALA A 143 -17.98 10.75 -0.19
N THR A 144 -18.09 9.54 0.34
CA THR A 144 -19.38 8.92 0.68
C THR A 144 -19.65 9.08 2.18
N HIS A 145 -18.74 8.61 3.04
CA HIS A 145 -18.88 8.66 4.50
C HIS A 145 -17.53 8.48 5.23
N ASP A 146 -17.55 8.74 6.54
CA ASP A 146 -16.43 8.43 7.45
C ASP A 146 -16.47 6.93 7.79
N VAL A 147 -15.36 6.23 7.62
CA VAL A 147 -15.23 4.83 7.99
C VAL A 147 -14.75 4.75 9.43
N TRP A 148 -15.58 4.13 10.29
CA TRP A 148 -15.29 3.81 11.68
C TRP A 148 -14.97 5.03 12.58
N GLU A 149 -16.01 5.60 13.18
CA GLU A 149 -15.89 6.75 14.11
C GLU A 149 -15.33 6.40 15.51
N ALA A 150 -15.32 5.11 15.89
CA ALA A 150 -15.10 4.72 17.29
C ALA A 150 -13.69 5.02 17.81
N ASN A 151 -12.74 5.35 16.92
CA ASN A 151 -11.45 5.90 17.30
C ASN A 151 -11.17 7.13 16.43
N ARG A 152 -11.33 8.33 17.00
CA ARG A 152 -10.62 9.49 16.48
C ARG A 152 -9.14 9.16 16.52
N LEU A 153 -8.63 8.79 15.37
CA LEU A 153 -7.25 8.43 15.21
C LEU A 153 -6.41 9.69 15.43
N ASP A 154 -5.23 9.55 16.01
CA ASP A 154 -4.28 10.66 16.04
C ASP A 154 -3.80 10.97 14.61
N THR A 155 -3.04 12.05 14.40
CA THR A 155 -2.48 12.36 13.08
C THR A 155 -1.46 11.34 12.57
N SER A 156 -1.00 10.41 13.41
CA SER A 156 -0.01 9.41 13.04
C SER A 156 -0.61 8.07 12.61
N ALA A 157 -1.88 7.82 12.93
CA ALA A 157 -2.52 6.56 12.58
C ALA A 157 -2.52 6.33 11.08
N ARG A 158 -2.25 5.09 10.70
CA ARG A 158 -2.28 4.63 9.31
C ARG A 158 -3.28 3.49 9.21
N PHE A 159 -3.68 3.17 7.99
CA PHE A 159 -4.48 2.00 7.70
C PHE A 159 -3.97 1.27 6.45
N GLY A 160 -4.33 0.00 6.37
CA GLY A 160 -3.98 -0.90 5.28
C GLY A 160 -5.01 -0.93 4.16
N THR A 161 -4.65 -1.59 3.06
CA THR A 161 -5.60 -1.99 2.02
C THR A 161 -6.74 -2.82 2.63
N PRO A 162 -8.00 -2.54 2.28
CA PRO A 162 -9.13 -3.35 2.74
C PRO A 162 -9.26 -4.64 1.94
N ALA A 163 -9.95 -5.63 2.49
CA ALA A 163 -10.35 -6.85 1.79
C ALA A 163 -11.85 -7.13 1.99
N PRO A 164 -12.56 -7.67 0.99
CA PRO A 164 -13.94 -8.10 1.14
C PRO A 164 -14.07 -9.22 2.18
N VAL A 165 -15.21 -9.30 2.85
CA VAL A 165 -15.48 -10.32 3.87
C VAL A 165 -16.88 -10.86 3.70
N GLY A 166 -17.02 -12.14 3.28
CA GLY A 166 -18.21 -13.02 3.38
C GLY A 166 -19.58 -12.51 2.91
N ILE A 167 -20.00 -11.34 3.35
CA ILE A 167 -21.18 -10.56 3.02
C ILE A 167 -20.80 -9.50 1.96
N ALA A 168 -21.59 -9.41 0.91
CA ALA A 168 -21.37 -8.45 -0.17
C ALA A 168 -21.31 -7.00 0.39
N GLY A 169 -20.23 -6.29 0.06
CA GLY A 169 -20.00 -4.91 0.47
C GLY A 169 -19.34 -4.72 1.84
N ASN A 170 -19.23 -5.77 2.67
CA ASN A 170 -18.47 -5.68 3.91
C ASN A 170 -16.97 -5.80 3.61
N HIS A 171 -16.20 -4.99 4.34
CA HIS A 171 -14.76 -4.93 4.20
C HIS A 171 -14.08 -5.08 5.56
N ARG A 172 -12.85 -5.61 5.54
CA ARG A 172 -11.92 -5.57 6.66
C ARG A 172 -10.69 -4.78 6.30
N MET A 173 -10.18 -4.01 7.26
CA MET A 173 -8.89 -3.34 7.12
C MET A 173 -8.13 -3.33 8.44
N PHE A 174 -6.82 -3.16 8.37
CA PHE A 174 -6.01 -2.90 9.55
C PHE A 174 -5.87 -1.41 9.78
N VAL A 175 -6.05 -0.98 11.02
CA VAL A 175 -5.78 0.37 11.49
C VAL A 175 -4.74 0.30 12.59
N ARG A 176 -3.65 1.05 12.44
CA ARG A 176 -2.58 1.10 13.45
C ARG A 176 -2.76 2.30 14.34
N ASN A 177 -2.87 2.06 15.64
CA ASN A 177 -2.86 3.08 16.68
C ASN A 177 -1.69 2.82 17.64
N PHE A 178 -0.61 3.60 17.48
CA PHE A 178 0.67 3.53 18.20
C PHE A 178 1.27 2.14 18.37
N SER A 179 0.82 1.38 19.38
CA SER A 179 1.35 0.08 19.80
C SER A 179 0.48 -1.10 19.39
N THR A 180 -0.74 -0.86 18.90
CA THR A 180 -1.69 -1.92 18.53
C THR A 180 -2.15 -1.79 17.09
N LEU A 181 -2.39 -2.95 16.49
CA LEU A 181 -3.03 -3.10 15.19
C LEU A 181 -4.45 -3.58 15.43
N ALA A 182 -5.44 -2.77 15.08
CA ALA A 182 -6.84 -3.17 15.09
C ALA A 182 -7.22 -3.67 13.70
N GLU A 183 -7.73 -4.90 13.61
CA GLU A 183 -8.48 -5.36 12.45
C GLU A 183 -9.93 -4.93 12.66
N ILE A 184 -10.44 -4.10 11.76
CA ILE A 184 -11.80 -3.62 11.79
C ILE A 184 -12.59 -4.23 10.64
N GLU A 185 -13.85 -4.55 10.90
CA GLU A 185 -14.83 -4.90 9.88
C GLU A 185 -15.87 -3.78 9.81
N PHE A 186 -16.21 -3.35 8.61
CA PHE A 186 -17.18 -2.28 8.37
C PHE A 186 -18.08 -2.60 7.17
N ASP A 187 -19.31 -2.11 7.24
CA ASP A 187 -20.31 -2.27 6.19
C ASP A 187 -20.25 -1.13 5.15
N VAL A 188 -21.13 -1.20 4.14
CA VAL A 188 -21.26 -0.20 3.07
C VAL A 188 -21.72 1.18 3.55
N ALA A 189 -22.18 1.30 4.80
CA ALA A 189 -22.53 2.57 5.43
C ALA A 189 -21.37 3.13 6.28
N GLY A 190 -20.21 2.46 6.29
CA GLY A 190 -19.04 2.85 7.09
C GLY A 190 -19.15 2.47 8.57
N THR A 191 -20.22 1.75 8.95
CA THR A 191 -20.42 1.34 10.33
C THR A 191 -19.47 0.20 10.64
N GLY A 192 -18.43 0.50 11.41
CA GLY A 192 -17.35 -0.43 11.71
C GLY A 192 -17.32 -0.91 13.15
N SER A 193 -16.77 -2.11 13.36
CA SER A 193 -16.41 -2.64 14.67
C SER A 193 -15.04 -3.30 14.63
N MET A 194 -14.33 -3.29 15.76
CA MET A 194 -13.07 -4.02 15.89
C MET A 194 -13.36 -5.51 16.00
N VAL A 195 -12.81 -6.31 15.09
CA VAL A 195 -12.95 -7.78 15.09
C VAL A 195 -11.76 -8.48 15.71
N ALA A 196 -10.57 -7.86 15.66
CA ALA A 196 -9.38 -8.34 16.35
C ALA A 196 -8.42 -7.20 16.68
N SER A 197 -7.56 -7.43 17.67
CA SER A 197 -6.41 -6.57 17.98
C SER A 197 -5.14 -7.42 18.06
N TYR A 198 -4.02 -6.87 17.60
CA TYR A 198 -2.71 -7.51 17.56
C TYR A 198 -1.64 -6.56 18.09
N THR A 199 -0.73 -7.11 18.88
CA THR A 199 0.56 -6.53 19.22
C THR A 199 1.62 -6.97 18.20
N ALA A 200 2.79 -6.33 18.22
CA ALA A 200 3.93 -6.79 17.43
C ALA A 200 4.33 -8.23 17.81
N GLN A 201 4.26 -8.55 19.11
CA GLN A 201 4.60 -9.87 19.66
C GLN A 201 3.65 -10.96 19.19
N ASP A 202 2.35 -10.66 19.04
CA ASP A 202 1.38 -11.61 18.47
C ASP A 202 1.76 -12.03 17.04
N LEU A 203 2.44 -11.15 16.30
CA LEU A 203 2.96 -11.41 14.96
C LEU A 203 4.42 -11.90 14.96
N GLY A 204 5.00 -12.20 16.12
CA GLY A 204 6.37 -12.70 16.24
C GLY A 204 7.45 -11.68 15.86
N VAL A 205 7.16 -10.38 15.95
CA VAL A 205 8.10 -9.29 15.66
C VAL A 205 8.21 -8.33 16.85
N ASP A 206 9.29 -7.55 16.90
CA ASP A 206 9.47 -6.53 17.94
C ASP A 206 8.69 -5.26 17.63
N THR A 207 8.55 -4.93 16.35
CA THR A 207 7.86 -3.72 15.91
C THR A 207 7.22 -3.91 14.54
N VAL A 208 6.03 -3.34 14.39
CA VAL A 208 5.35 -3.12 13.10
C VAL A 208 5.30 -1.62 12.86
N THR A 209 5.84 -1.17 11.73
CA THR A 209 6.20 0.25 11.60
C THR A 209 5.05 1.13 11.14
N LEU A 210 4.25 0.69 10.17
CA LEU A 210 3.00 1.33 9.74
C LEU A 210 1.86 0.30 9.74
N ALA A 211 0.66 0.69 9.33
CA ALA A 211 -0.46 -0.25 9.21
C ALA A 211 -0.18 -1.29 8.12
N PRO A 212 -0.34 -2.59 8.41
CA PRO A 212 -0.20 -3.66 7.42
C PRO A 212 -1.23 -3.54 6.31
N ASN A 213 -0.83 -3.89 5.08
CA ASN A 213 -1.77 -4.07 3.99
C ASN A 213 -2.33 -5.49 4.02
N LEU A 214 -3.66 -5.62 3.87
CA LEU A 214 -4.34 -6.90 3.74
C LEU A 214 -4.40 -7.29 2.25
N THR A 215 -4.15 -8.56 1.93
CA THR A 215 -4.37 -9.08 0.57
C THR A 215 -5.85 -9.08 0.22
N ALA A 216 -6.19 -9.04 -1.08
CA ALA A 216 -7.57 -8.99 -1.55
C ALA A 216 -8.44 -10.20 -1.12
N ASP A 217 -7.82 -11.33 -0.80
CA ASP A 217 -8.50 -12.52 -0.24
C ASP A 217 -8.73 -12.44 1.28
N GLY A 218 -8.16 -11.44 1.96
CA GLY A 218 -8.26 -11.27 3.41
C GLY A 218 -7.43 -12.28 4.21
N LEU A 219 -6.55 -13.06 3.59
CA LEU A 219 -5.85 -14.19 4.22
C LEU A 219 -4.39 -13.89 4.58
N ARG A 220 -3.85 -12.75 4.14
CA ARG A 220 -2.46 -12.35 4.41
C ARG A 220 -2.35 -10.89 4.75
N ILE A 221 -1.53 -10.59 5.75
CA ILE A 221 -1.05 -9.23 5.99
C ILE A 221 0.39 -9.11 5.57
N ILE A 222 0.73 -8.00 4.93
CA ILE A 222 2.10 -7.64 4.60
C ILE A 222 2.46 -6.29 5.23
N PHE A 223 3.65 -6.23 5.83
CA PHE A 223 4.08 -5.05 6.57
C PHE A 223 5.60 -4.94 6.68
N GLY A 224 6.10 -3.72 6.85
CA GLY A 224 7.46 -3.47 7.30
C GLY A 224 7.58 -3.66 8.81
N GLY A 225 8.61 -4.37 9.26
CA GLY A 225 8.83 -4.62 10.69
C GLY A 225 10.28 -4.89 11.07
N VAL A 226 10.49 -5.00 12.38
CA VAL A 226 11.77 -5.40 13.01
C VAL A 226 11.52 -6.70 13.75
N GLY A 227 12.24 -7.76 13.39
CA GLY A 227 12.07 -9.07 14.03
C GLY A 227 12.83 -9.19 15.34
N THR A 228 12.35 -10.06 16.23
CA THR A 228 12.96 -10.29 17.56
C THR A 228 14.33 -10.98 17.47
N GLN A 229 14.50 -11.82 16.45
CA GLN A 229 15.75 -12.56 16.17
C GLN A 229 16.13 -12.51 14.70
N THR A 230 15.39 -11.75 13.89
CA THR A 230 15.56 -11.64 12.45
C THR A 230 15.78 -10.17 12.06
N PRO A 231 16.51 -9.91 10.96
CA PRO A 231 16.74 -8.54 10.50
C PRO A 231 15.44 -7.75 10.25
N SER A 232 15.52 -6.42 10.29
CA SER A 232 14.44 -5.58 9.78
C SER A 232 14.18 -5.88 8.31
N GLY A 233 12.90 -5.93 7.92
CA GLY A 233 12.51 -6.27 6.55
C GLY A 233 11.02 -6.22 6.35
N VAL A 234 10.56 -6.80 5.23
CA VAL A 234 9.15 -7.00 4.94
C VAL A 234 8.72 -8.36 5.44
N TYR A 235 7.65 -8.38 6.22
CA TYR A 235 7.10 -9.58 6.83
C TYR A 235 5.72 -9.88 6.26
N ILE A 236 5.39 -11.17 6.22
CA ILE A 236 4.07 -11.66 5.86
C ILE A 236 3.54 -12.57 6.97
N ALA A 237 2.31 -12.32 7.42
CA ALA A 237 1.59 -13.23 8.29
C ALA A 237 0.34 -13.73 7.56
N GLU A 238 -0.01 -15.00 7.80
CA GLU A 238 -1.11 -15.67 7.12
C GLU A 238 -2.11 -16.27 8.12
N ARG A 239 -3.32 -16.56 7.64
CA ARG A 239 -4.38 -17.32 8.33
C ARG A 239 -5.13 -18.20 7.32
N GLU A 240 -5.75 -19.29 7.74
CA GLU A 240 -6.41 -20.21 6.80
C GLU A 240 -7.78 -19.67 6.36
N THR A 241 -8.48 -18.97 7.26
CA THR A 241 -9.80 -18.38 7.00
C THR A 241 -9.89 -16.95 7.50
N VAL A 242 -10.81 -16.15 6.95
CA VAL A 242 -11.00 -14.74 7.36
C VAL A 242 -11.44 -14.60 8.82
N VAL A 243 -11.98 -15.63 9.47
CA VAL A 243 -12.41 -15.55 10.89
C VAL A 243 -11.29 -15.88 11.87
N GLU A 244 -10.20 -16.47 11.40
CA GLU A 244 -9.05 -16.79 12.22
C GLU A 244 -8.16 -15.58 12.48
N ARG A 245 -7.32 -15.70 13.51
CA ARG A 245 -6.26 -14.74 13.79
C ARG A 245 -5.05 -15.03 12.89
N PHE A 246 -4.34 -13.98 12.50
CA PHE A 246 -3.02 -14.14 11.88
C PHE A 246 -2.03 -14.81 12.84
N GLY A 247 -1.25 -15.76 12.31
CA GLY A 247 -0.15 -16.38 13.04
C GLY A 247 1.12 -15.51 13.08
N PRO A 248 2.24 -16.07 13.58
CA PRO A 248 3.54 -15.41 13.52
C PRO A 248 3.95 -15.10 12.07
N ALA A 249 4.53 -13.92 11.87
CA ALA A 249 4.95 -13.48 10.56
C ALA A 249 6.30 -14.07 10.15
N LYS A 250 6.47 -14.29 8.85
CA LYS A 250 7.72 -14.73 8.23
C LYS A 250 8.38 -13.56 7.50
N LEU A 251 9.69 -13.44 7.59
CA LEU A 251 10.47 -12.49 6.80
C LEU A 251 10.46 -12.92 5.31
N ILE A 252 10.12 -12.00 4.42
CA ILE A 252 10.27 -12.20 2.97
C ILE A 252 11.73 -11.94 2.60
N SER A 253 12.48 -13.01 2.34
CA SER A 253 13.92 -12.93 2.06
C SER A 253 14.21 -12.07 0.81
N GLY A 254 15.29 -11.29 0.85
CA GLY A 254 15.75 -10.48 -0.27
C GLY A 254 14.98 -9.18 -0.49
N VAL A 255 13.88 -8.93 0.23
CA VAL A 255 13.11 -7.68 0.12
C VAL A 255 13.69 -6.64 1.09
N PRO A 256 14.02 -5.43 0.61
CA PRO A 256 14.51 -4.37 1.48
C PRO A 256 13.44 -3.94 2.49
N TYR A 257 13.88 -3.51 3.66
CA TYR A 257 12.98 -2.91 4.66
C TYR A 257 12.35 -1.62 4.11
N VAL A 258 11.01 -1.60 4.05
CA VAL A 258 10.20 -0.47 3.60
C VAL A 258 8.97 -0.31 4.50
N PHE A 259 8.33 0.86 4.44
CA PHE A 259 7.21 1.18 5.33
C PHE A 259 5.84 0.83 4.75
N ASP A 260 5.72 0.75 3.43
CA ASP A 260 4.47 0.59 2.68
C ASP A 260 4.48 -0.60 1.69
N PRO A 261 4.95 -1.80 2.09
CA PRO A 261 4.93 -2.94 1.18
C PRO A 261 3.49 -3.31 0.83
N TRP A 262 3.22 -3.59 -0.44
CA TRP A 262 1.90 -4.01 -0.91
C TRP A 262 2.01 -5.17 -1.90
N LEU A 263 1.29 -6.26 -1.63
CA LEU A 263 1.16 -7.36 -2.59
C LEU A 263 0.01 -7.08 -3.55
N ASP A 264 0.28 -7.27 -4.84
CA ASP A 264 -0.80 -7.21 -5.83
C ASP A 264 -1.85 -8.30 -5.54
N PRO A 265 -3.09 -8.16 -6.04
CA PRO A 265 -4.17 -9.11 -5.72
C PRO A 265 -3.90 -10.56 -6.16
N ARG A 266 -2.92 -10.77 -7.04
CA ARG A 266 -2.49 -12.09 -7.53
C ARG A 266 -1.26 -12.62 -6.78
N CYS A 267 -0.70 -11.86 -5.84
CA CYS A 267 0.57 -12.13 -5.16
C CYS A 267 1.71 -12.47 -6.15
N THR A 268 1.68 -11.89 -7.34
CA THR A 268 2.72 -11.99 -8.37
C THR A 268 3.74 -10.87 -8.26
N ARG A 269 3.36 -9.73 -7.68
CA ARG A 269 4.22 -8.57 -7.48
C ARG A 269 4.15 -8.06 -6.06
N LEU A 270 5.30 -7.65 -5.57
CA LEU A 270 5.44 -6.88 -4.34
C LEU A 270 5.88 -5.47 -4.67
N TYR A 271 5.01 -4.49 -4.41
CA TYR A 271 5.29 -3.08 -4.57
C TYR A 271 5.85 -2.49 -3.28
N LEU A 272 6.76 -1.53 -3.43
CA LEU A 272 7.41 -0.84 -2.33
C LEU A 272 7.83 0.56 -2.75
N SER A 273 7.86 1.50 -1.80
CA SER A 273 8.31 2.87 -2.06
C SER A 273 9.67 3.14 -1.43
N LEU A 274 10.58 3.71 -2.22
CA LEU A 274 11.87 4.22 -1.78
C LEU A 274 12.04 5.65 -2.30
N GLN A 275 12.23 6.62 -1.41
CA GLN A 275 12.48 8.02 -1.76
C GLN A 275 11.46 8.60 -2.78
N ASN A 276 10.16 8.45 -2.49
CA ASN A 276 9.08 8.85 -3.40
C ASN A 276 9.16 8.22 -4.79
N THR A 277 9.65 6.98 -4.88
CA THR A 277 9.64 6.19 -6.10
C THR A 277 9.08 4.81 -5.79
N VAL A 278 8.09 4.38 -6.57
CA VAL A 278 7.50 3.05 -6.48
C VAL A 278 8.29 2.09 -7.34
N TYR A 279 8.69 0.98 -6.72
CA TYR A 279 9.29 -0.16 -7.37
C TYR A 279 8.41 -1.40 -7.20
N SER A 280 8.61 -2.40 -8.04
CA SER A 280 8.07 -3.74 -7.85
C SER A 280 9.18 -4.80 -7.86
N LEU A 281 8.88 -5.93 -7.21
CA LEU A 281 9.62 -7.17 -7.31
C LEU A 281 8.67 -8.24 -7.87
N GLU A 282 9.13 -9.02 -8.84
CA GLU A 282 8.33 -10.10 -9.45
C GLU A 282 8.53 -11.40 -8.66
N ARG A 283 7.46 -12.17 -8.45
CA ARG A 283 7.52 -13.50 -7.82
C ARG A 283 8.22 -14.50 -8.74
N GLN A 284 9.08 -15.34 -8.16
CA GLN A 284 9.83 -16.40 -8.86
C GLN A 284 9.08 -17.73 -8.90
#